data_AF-A0A9J6PPW2-F1
#
_entry.id   AF-A0A9J6PPW2-F1
#
_cell.length_a   1.000
_cell.length_b   1.000
_cell.length_c   1.000
_cell.angle_alpha   90.00
_cell.angle_beta   90.00
_cell.angle_gamma   90.00
#
_symmetry.space_group_name_H-M   'P 1'
#
loop_
_entity.id
_entity.type
_entity.pdbx_description
1 polymer ?
#
loop_
_entity_poly.entity_id
_entity_poly.type
_entity_poly.pdbx_seq_one_letter_code
_entity_poly.pdbx_strand_id
1 'polypeptide(L)'
;MVSNLHSFVICFLLALLLTGCNATDRPAVAEITLPPCVDITAVDMGALTAERHYEDMISCIKNQQFNKASFHYAIAGVKTWHDYLASPGLVSKERHQSELRKQLTRLSEQQKRLFWDELNMVLRDEKRLYELCSMIEISESNKRSKILFDKAKTGYLHCEKEIMF
;
A
#
# COMPACT_ATOMS: atom_id res chain seq x y z
N MET A 1 40.57 -67.85 11.79
CA MET A 1 41.27 -66.56 11.69
C MET A 1 40.31 -65.53 11.10
N VAL A 2 39.49 -64.86 11.92
CA VAL A 2 38.71 -63.69 11.49
C VAL A 2 38.64 -62.75 12.70
N SER A 3 39.72 -62.01 12.91
CA SER A 3 39.76 -60.88 13.84
C SER A 3 40.24 -59.68 13.04
N ASN A 4 39.73 -58.49 13.38
CA ASN A 4 40.22 -57.18 12.94
C ASN A 4 39.58 -56.55 11.69
N LEU A 5 38.24 -56.47 11.62
CA LEU A 5 37.58 -55.54 10.68
C LEU A 5 36.70 -54.46 11.33
N HIS A 6 36.47 -54.52 12.65
CA HIS A 6 35.59 -53.56 13.33
C HIS A 6 36.30 -52.37 13.99
N SER A 7 37.62 -52.42 14.21
CA SER A 7 38.35 -51.31 14.84
C SER A 7 38.76 -50.18 13.89
N PHE A 8 38.71 -50.37 12.58
CA PHE A 8 39.13 -49.33 11.62
C PHE A 8 38.02 -48.33 11.25
N VAL A 9 36.75 -48.70 11.40
CA VAL A 9 35.61 -47.84 10.99
C VAL A 9 35.32 -46.74 12.01
N ILE A 10 35.74 -46.92 13.27
CA ILE A 10 35.43 -45.98 14.36
C ILE A 10 36.37 -44.76 14.36
N CYS A 11 37.62 -44.87 13.85
CA CYS A 11 38.55 -43.74 13.80
C CYS A 11 38.23 -42.72 12.69
N PHE A 12 37.57 -43.12 11.60
CA PHE A 12 37.27 -42.19 10.50
C PHE A 12 36.05 -41.29 10.77
N LEU A 13 35.16 -41.69 11.68
CA LEU A 13 33.95 -40.94 12.04
C LEU A 13 34.20 -39.81 13.06
N LEU A 14 35.34 -39.81 13.76
CA LEU A 14 35.69 -38.75 14.72
C LEU A 14 36.43 -37.55 14.08
N ALA A 15 36.98 -37.71 12.87
CA ALA A 15 37.80 -36.68 12.23
C ALA A 15 37.00 -35.59 11.48
N LEU A 16 35.69 -35.77 11.28
CA LEU A 16 34.84 -34.84 10.51
C LEU A 16 34.16 -33.76 11.37
N LEU A 17 34.39 -33.72 12.69
CA LEU A 17 33.78 -32.74 13.60
C LEU A 17 34.67 -31.51 13.89
N LEU A 18 35.79 -31.35 13.20
CA LEU A 18 36.76 -30.26 13.45
C LEU A 18 36.90 -29.23 12.31
N THR A 19 36.00 -29.23 11.31
CA THR A 19 35.96 -28.08 10.37
C THR A 19 35.31 -26.90 11.08
N GLY A 20 36.17 -26.04 11.62
CA GLY A 20 35.80 -24.87 12.39
C GLY A 20 34.81 -23.95 11.69
N CYS A 21 33.83 -23.48 12.45
CA CYS A 21 33.11 -22.25 12.14
C CYS A 21 34.11 -21.10 12.12
N ASN A 22 34.59 -20.72 10.95
CA ASN A 22 35.10 -19.37 10.75
C ASN A 22 33.92 -18.44 11.02
N ALA A 23 33.93 -17.77 12.17
CA ALA A 23 33.07 -16.63 12.45
C ALA A 23 33.46 -15.51 11.50
N THR A 24 32.94 -15.58 10.28
CA THR A 24 32.91 -14.43 9.38
C THR A 24 31.97 -13.45 10.06
N ASP A 25 32.51 -12.36 10.61
CA ASP A 25 31.72 -11.22 11.06
C ASP A 25 30.78 -10.84 9.93
N ARG A 26 29.50 -11.21 10.08
CA ARG A 26 28.46 -10.81 9.15
C ARG A 26 28.42 -9.29 9.23
N PRO A 27 28.68 -8.56 8.14
CA PRO A 27 28.52 -7.11 8.16
C PRO A 27 27.11 -6.83 8.65
N ALA A 28 27.02 -5.99 9.69
CA ALA A 28 25.74 -5.58 10.26
C ALA A 28 24.83 -5.16 9.12
N VAL A 29 23.77 -5.95 8.90
CA VAL A 29 22.78 -5.67 7.86
C VAL A 29 22.21 -4.31 8.21
N ALA A 30 22.51 -3.31 7.39
CA ALA A 30 21.93 -1.99 7.53
C ALA A 30 20.41 -2.16 7.59
N GLU A 31 19.82 -1.80 8.72
CA GLU A 31 18.39 -1.95 8.96
C GLU A 31 17.67 -1.05 7.96
N ILE A 32 17.09 -1.66 6.92
CA ILE A 32 16.33 -0.95 5.90
C ILE A 32 15.08 -0.41 6.59
N THR A 33 15.15 0.85 7.03
CA THR A 33 14.02 1.51 7.68
C THR A 33 12.99 1.81 6.61
N LEU A 34 11.85 1.13 6.68
CA LEU A 34 10.73 1.40 5.79
C LEU A 34 10.14 2.79 6.12
N PRO A 35 9.70 3.57 5.12
CA PRO A 35 8.95 4.79 5.38
C PRO A 35 7.72 4.47 6.23
N PRO A 36 7.38 5.32 7.23
CA PRO A 36 6.20 5.08 8.06
C PRO A 36 4.92 5.17 7.23
N CYS A 37 3.91 4.38 7.59
CA CYS A 37 2.55 4.58 7.12
C CYS A 37 1.93 5.73 7.90
N VAL A 38 1.55 6.80 7.20
CA VAL A 38 1.00 8.02 7.80
C VAL A 38 -0.51 7.87 7.93
N ASP A 39 -1.07 8.39 9.03
CA ASP A 39 -2.52 8.51 9.19
C ASP A 39 -3.04 9.73 8.43
N ILE A 40 -4.21 9.60 7.83
CA ILE A 40 -4.81 10.69 7.06
C ILE A 40 -5.64 11.57 7.99
N THR A 41 -5.30 12.86 8.07
CA THR A 41 -6.17 13.86 8.71
C THR A 41 -7.05 14.57 7.68
N ALA A 42 -8.13 15.22 8.13
CA ALA A 42 -8.98 16.03 7.25
C ALA A 42 -8.22 17.19 6.56
N VAL A 43 -7.14 17.67 7.18
CA VAL A 43 -6.25 18.68 6.58
C VAL A 43 -5.46 18.06 5.42
N ASP A 44 -4.93 16.86 5.61
CA ASP A 44 -4.15 16.15 4.59
C ASP A 44 -4.99 15.85 3.34
N MET A 45 -6.26 15.49 3.53
CA MET A 45 -7.18 15.21 2.40
C MET A 45 -7.35 16.40 1.47
N GLY A 46 -7.35 17.63 2.00
CA GLY A 46 -7.43 18.86 1.22
C GLY A 46 -6.08 19.30 0.66
N ALA A 47 -5.03 19.27 1.50
CA ALA A 47 -3.74 19.88 1.20
C ALA A 47 -2.82 19.03 0.31
N LEU A 48 -2.84 17.69 0.44
CA LEU A 48 -1.90 16.83 -0.28
C LEU A 48 -2.31 16.61 -1.73
N THR A 49 -1.34 16.46 -2.63
CA THR A 49 -1.62 16.13 -4.03
C THR A 49 -2.05 14.66 -4.18
N ALA A 50 -2.68 14.31 -5.31
CA ALA A 50 -2.99 12.92 -5.61
C ALA A 50 -1.73 12.03 -5.66
N GLU A 51 -0.65 12.55 -6.25
CA GLU A 51 0.66 11.87 -6.26
C GLU A 51 1.11 11.58 -4.83
N ARG A 52 1.01 12.55 -3.93
CA ARG A 52 1.44 12.35 -2.54
C ARG A 52 0.61 11.30 -1.81
N HIS A 53 -0.71 11.27 -2.03
CA HIS A 53 -1.53 10.20 -1.46
C HIS A 53 -1.13 8.82 -1.99
N TYR A 54 -0.78 8.67 -3.28
CA TYR A 54 -0.20 7.41 -3.75
C TYR A 54 1.19 7.14 -3.15
N GLU A 55 1.99 8.18 -2.95
CA GLU A 55 3.16 8.28 -2.06
C GLU A 55 3.01 7.39 -0.82
N ASP A 56 2.06 7.83 0.00
CA ASP A 56 1.77 7.29 1.30
C ASP A 56 1.02 5.94 1.22
N MET A 57 0.21 5.72 0.19
CA MET A 57 -0.38 4.39 -0.12
C MET A 57 0.71 3.32 -0.23
N ILE A 58 1.80 3.59 -0.97
CA ILE A 58 2.92 2.64 -1.11
C ILE A 58 3.59 2.39 0.24
N SER A 59 3.79 3.41 1.06
CA SER A 59 4.32 3.27 2.42
C SER A 59 3.42 2.38 3.27
N CYS A 60 2.10 2.58 3.24
CA CYS A 60 1.14 1.76 3.97
C CYS A 60 1.10 0.30 3.50
N ILE A 61 1.17 0.05 2.20
CA ILE A 61 1.26 -1.32 1.65
C ILE A 61 2.52 -2.03 2.14
N LYS A 62 3.67 -1.34 2.14
CA LYS A 62 4.94 -1.91 2.63
C LYS A 62 4.91 -2.25 4.12
N ASN A 63 4.12 -1.52 4.90
CA ASN A 63 3.87 -1.77 6.32
C ASN A 63 2.65 -2.68 6.58
N GLN A 64 2.09 -3.31 5.56
CA GLN A 64 0.90 -4.19 5.65
C GLN A 64 -0.34 -3.52 6.25
N GLN A 65 -0.40 -2.19 6.23
CA GLN A 65 -1.55 -1.40 6.69
C GLN A 65 -2.53 -1.18 5.53
N PHE A 66 -3.13 -2.27 5.04
CA PHE A 66 -3.91 -2.25 3.80
C PHE A 66 -5.17 -1.38 3.88
N ASN A 67 -5.83 -1.30 5.05
CA ASN A 67 -6.96 -0.38 5.25
C ASN A 67 -6.57 1.08 5.04
N LYS A 68 -5.42 1.49 5.59
CA LYS A 68 -4.89 2.85 5.40
C LYS A 68 -4.48 3.08 3.94
N ALA A 69 -3.89 2.09 3.29
CA ALA A 69 -3.57 2.15 1.87
C ALA A 69 -4.82 2.33 0.99
N SER A 70 -5.92 1.61 1.29
CA SER A 70 -7.20 1.76 0.60
C SER A 70 -7.76 3.17 0.76
N PHE A 71 -7.59 3.78 1.94
CA PHE A 71 -8.01 5.16 2.18
C PHE A 71 -7.20 6.17 1.36
N HIS A 72 -5.87 6.04 1.33
CA HIS A 72 -5.00 6.83 0.46
C HIS A 72 -5.32 6.67 -1.03
N TYR A 73 -5.57 5.44 -1.48
CA TYR A 73 -5.99 5.14 -2.85
C TYR A 73 -7.28 5.89 -3.22
N ALA A 74 -8.27 5.81 -2.34
CA ALA A 74 -9.57 6.41 -2.55
C ALA A 74 -9.46 7.94 -2.67
N ILE A 75 -8.72 8.59 -1.77
CA ILE A 75 -8.51 10.05 -1.82
C ILE A 75 -7.73 10.45 -3.07
N ALA A 76 -6.64 9.74 -3.40
CA ALA A 76 -5.86 10.03 -4.60
C ALA A 76 -6.75 10.00 -5.86
N GLY A 77 -7.59 8.98 -5.98
CA GLY A 77 -8.53 8.85 -7.08
C GLY A 77 -9.59 9.95 -7.12
N VAL A 78 -10.21 10.27 -5.97
CA VAL A 78 -11.15 11.41 -5.86
C VAL A 78 -10.48 12.72 -6.26
N LYS A 79 -9.24 12.97 -5.85
CA LYS A 79 -8.50 14.18 -6.24
C LYS A 79 -8.22 14.23 -7.74
N THR A 80 -7.81 13.12 -8.35
CA THR A 80 -7.63 13.10 -9.81
C THR A 80 -8.94 13.31 -10.58
N TRP A 81 -10.07 12.82 -10.05
CA TRP A 81 -11.37 13.07 -10.65
C TRP A 81 -11.84 14.51 -10.42
N HIS A 82 -11.57 15.08 -9.26
CA HIS A 82 -11.80 16.49 -8.98
C HIS A 82 -11.03 17.38 -9.96
N ASP A 83 -9.74 17.10 -10.18
CA ASP A 83 -8.92 17.82 -11.16
C ASP A 83 -9.50 17.74 -12.58
N TYR A 84 -9.98 16.55 -12.97
CA TYR A 84 -10.69 16.35 -14.24
C TYR A 84 -11.98 17.18 -14.33
N LEU A 85 -12.79 17.23 -13.26
CA LEU A 85 -14.00 18.04 -13.24
C LEU A 85 -13.71 19.55 -13.24
N ALA A 86 -12.62 19.98 -12.59
CA ALA A 86 -12.20 21.37 -12.52
C ALA A 86 -11.59 21.87 -13.85
N SER A 87 -10.84 21.01 -14.54
CA SER A 87 -10.21 21.32 -15.83
C SER A 87 -10.25 20.09 -16.75
N PRO A 88 -11.37 19.88 -17.47
CA PRO A 88 -11.55 18.70 -18.31
C PRO A 88 -10.53 18.65 -19.45
N GLY A 89 -9.74 17.59 -19.50
CA GLY A 89 -8.78 17.32 -20.58
C GLY A 89 -8.22 15.91 -20.55
N LEU A 90 -7.65 15.44 -21.67
CA LEU A 90 -7.08 14.08 -21.77
C LEU A 90 -6.04 13.79 -20.68
N VAL A 91 -5.15 14.75 -20.43
CA VAL A 91 -4.11 14.66 -19.38
C VAL A 91 -4.72 14.43 -17.98
N SER A 92 -5.80 15.13 -17.66
CA SER A 92 -6.47 14.98 -16.35
C SER A 92 -7.19 13.64 -16.21
N LYS A 93 -7.78 13.12 -17.30
CA LYS A 93 -8.47 11.82 -17.32
C LYS A 93 -7.50 10.65 -17.12
N GLU A 94 -6.29 10.74 -17.68
CA GLU A 94 -5.28 9.68 -17.60
C GLU A 94 -4.40 9.75 -16.34
N ARG A 95 -4.39 10.91 -15.65
CA ARG A 95 -3.55 11.16 -14.47
C ARG A 95 -3.71 10.08 -13.39
N HIS A 96 -4.94 9.65 -13.12
CA HIS A 96 -5.23 8.58 -12.16
C HIS A 96 -4.41 7.31 -12.45
N GLN A 97 -4.55 6.80 -13.68
CA GLN A 97 -3.93 5.54 -14.08
C GLN A 97 -2.41 5.68 -14.21
N SER A 98 -1.94 6.82 -14.71
CA SER A 98 -0.51 7.09 -14.87
C SER A 98 0.21 7.09 -13.52
N GLU A 99 -0.29 7.88 -12.56
CA GLU A 99 0.33 7.97 -11.23
C GLU A 99 0.20 6.66 -10.45
N LEU A 100 -0.96 6.00 -10.50
CA LEU A 100 -1.14 4.71 -9.85
C LEU A 100 -0.17 3.66 -10.41
N ARG A 101 -0.04 3.53 -11.73
CA ARG A 101 0.90 2.58 -12.36
C ARG A 101 2.33 2.86 -11.94
N LYS A 102 2.76 4.14 -12.01
CA LYS A 102 4.09 4.58 -11.58
C LYS A 102 4.38 4.12 -10.16
N GLN A 103 3.45 4.33 -9.24
CA GLN A 103 3.65 4.01 -7.82
C GLN A 103 3.64 2.49 -7.56
N LEU A 104 2.76 1.73 -8.23
CA LEU A 104 2.71 0.28 -8.09
C LEU A 104 3.99 -0.43 -8.56
N THR A 105 4.78 0.16 -9.46
CA THR A 105 6.09 -0.43 -9.85
C THR A 105 7.06 -0.60 -8.67
N ARG A 106 6.82 0.11 -7.56
CA ARG A 106 7.64 0.10 -6.33
C ARG A 106 7.30 -1.04 -5.36
N LEU A 107 6.36 -1.92 -5.74
CA LEU A 107 5.85 -3.03 -4.94
C LEU A 107 6.18 -4.37 -5.59
N SER A 108 6.36 -5.39 -4.76
CA SER A 108 6.39 -6.78 -5.23
C SER A 108 5.01 -7.23 -5.72
N GLU A 109 4.96 -8.27 -6.56
CA GLU A 109 3.70 -8.86 -7.02
C GLU A 109 2.83 -9.38 -5.86
N GLN A 110 3.46 -9.88 -4.80
CA GLN A 110 2.74 -10.31 -3.59
C GLN A 110 2.09 -9.11 -2.89
N GLN A 111 2.81 -8.00 -2.72
CA GLN A 111 2.28 -6.79 -2.11
C GLN A 111 1.12 -6.21 -2.92
N LYS A 112 1.25 -6.17 -4.26
CA LYS A 112 0.17 -5.75 -5.16
C LYS A 112 -1.06 -6.63 -4.96
N ARG A 113 -0.90 -7.96 -4.98
CA ARG A 113 -2.00 -8.91 -4.81
C ARG A 113 -2.75 -8.70 -3.50
N LEU A 114 -2.02 -8.70 -2.37
CA LEU A 114 -2.64 -8.52 -1.05
C LEU A 114 -3.37 -7.18 -0.92
N PHE A 115 -2.77 -6.11 -1.46
CA PHE A 115 -3.43 -4.81 -1.49
C PHE A 115 -4.71 -4.83 -2.35
N TRP A 116 -4.66 -5.42 -3.55
CA TRP A 116 -5.83 -5.51 -4.42
C TRP A 116 -6.94 -6.37 -3.81
N ASP A 117 -6.60 -7.43 -3.09
CA ASP A 117 -7.58 -8.25 -2.39
C ASP A 117 -8.30 -7.43 -1.31
N GLU A 118 -7.57 -6.69 -0.46
CA GLU A 118 -8.17 -5.80 0.55
C GLU A 118 -9.00 -4.68 -0.09
N LEU A 119 -8.44 -4.00 -1.09
CA LEU A 119 -9.13 -2.88 -1.74
C LEU A 119 -10.43 -3.34 -2.41
N ASN A 120 -10.43 -4.51 -3.07
CA ASN A 120 -11.65 -5.07 -3.65
C ASN A 120 -12.68 -5.43 -2.59
N MET A 121 -12.27 -5.94 -1.42
CA MET A 121 -13.19 -6.17 -0.31
C MET A 121 -13.82 -4.87 0.18
N VAL A 122 -13.00 -3.82 0.37
CA VAL A 122 -13.48 -2.50 0.80
C VAL A 122 -14.44 -1.88 -0.21
N LEU A 123 -14.14 -1.94 -1.50
CA LEU A 123 -14.95 -1.28 -2.54
C LEU A 123 -16.22 -2.06 -2.92
N ARG A 124 -16.28 -3.38 -2.67
CA ARG A 124 -17.45 -4.22 -3.02
C ARG A 124 -18.40 -4.43 -1.86
N ASP A 125 -17.92 -4.35 -0.63
CA ASP A 125 -18.76 -4.40 0.57
C ASP A 125 -19.39 -3.01 0.78
N GLU A 126 -20.71 -2.93 0.66
CA GLU A 126 -21.47 -1.68 0.73
C GLU A 126 -21.23 -0.92 2.04
N LYS A 127 -21.16 -1.65 3.16
CA LYS A 127 -20.93 -1.05 4.48
C LYS A 127 -19.52 -0.46 4.57
N ARG A 128 -18.50 -1.19 4.14
CA ARG A 128 -17.11 -0.71 4.13
C ARG A 128 -16.92 0.44 3.15
N LEU A 129 -17.57 0.40 1.99
CA LEU A 129 -17.55 1.51 1.03
C LEU A 129 -18.21 2.74 1.64
N TYR A 130 -19.34 2.59 2.33
CA TYR A 130 -20.00 3.68 3.04
C TYR A 130 -19.09 4.28 4.12
N GLU A 131 -18.45 3.45 4.96
CA GLU A 131 -17.47 3.89 5.95
C GLU A 131 -16.30 4.63 5.31
N LEU A 132 -15.76 4.11 4.21
CA LEU A 132 -14.71 4.79 3.43
C LEU A 132 -15.20 6.16 2.92
N CYS A 133 -16.40 6.21 2.35
CA CYS A 133 -16.99 7.43 1.81
C CYS A 133 -17.26 8.47 2.89
N SER A 134 -17.69 8.08 4.09
CA SER A 134 -17.95 8.99 5.21
C SER A 134 -16.67 9.57 5.82
N MET A 135 -15.55 8.83 5.74
CA MET A 135 -14.25 9.33 6.18
C MET A 135 -13.62 10.34 5.20
N ILE A 136 -13.95 10.28 3.90
CA ILE A 136 -13.37 11.20 2.90
C ILE A 136 -14.09 12.55 2.96
N GLU A 137 -13.57 13.48 3.75
CA GLU A 137 -14.07 14.86 3.83
C GLU A 137 -12.94 15.87 3.68
N ILE A 138 -13.17 16.95 2.93
CA ILE A 138 -12.21 18.05 2.81
C ILE A 138 -12.63 19.22 3.68
N SER A 139 -11.66 19.78 4.40
CA SER A 139 -11.79 21.10 5.03
C SER A 139 -11.60 22.20 3.98
N GLU A 140 -12.62 22.43 3.16
CA GLU A 140 -12.62 23.45 2.10
C GLU A 140 -13.67 24.53 2.38
N SER A 141 -13.23 25.79 2.38
CA SER A 141 -14.10 26.95 2.60
C SER A 141 -14.81 27.38 1.32
N ASN A 142 -14.23 27.06 0.16
CA ASN A 142 -14.83 27.36 -1.13
C ASN A 142 -15.98 26.40 -1.47
N LYS A 143 -17.22 26.91 -1.43
CA LYS A 143 -18.43 26.12 -1.73
C LYS A 143 -18.41 25.44 -3.10
N ARG A 144 -17.82 26.08 -4.12
CA ARG A 144 -17.71 25.48 -5.48
C ARG A 144 -16.73 24.31 -5.49
N SER A 145 -15.58 24.47 -4.85
CA SER A 145 -14.58 23.41 -4.67
C SER A 145 -15.18 22.22 -3.91
N LYS A 146 -15.92 22.48 -2.83
CA LYS A 146 -16.65 21.45 -2.08
C LYS A 146 -17.66 20.67 -2.94
N ILE A 147 -18.47 21.37 -3.76
CA ILE A 147 -19.43 20.72 -4.68
C ILE A 147 -18.70 19.86 -5.73
N LEU A 148 -17.57 20.34 -6.26
CA LEU A 148 -16.77 19.56 -7.21
C LEU A 148 -16.18 18.31 -6.55
N PHE A 149 -15.72 18.43 -5.31
CA PHE A 149 -15.19 17.31 -4.56
C PHE A 149 -16.27 16.26 -4.25
N ASP A 150 -17.46 16.67 -3.85
CA ASP A 150 -18.61 15.76 -3.67
C ASP A 150 -18.95 15.03 -4.98
N LYS A 151 -18.98 15.77 -6.11
CA LYS A 151 -19.17 15.17 -7.44
C LYS A 151 -18.05 14.19 -7.79
N ALA A 152 -16.82 14.46 -7.37
CA ALA A 152 -15.69 13.58 -7.59
C ALA A 152 -15.78 12.30 -6.74
N LYS A 153 -16.20 12.39 -5.47
CA LYS A 153 -16.49 11.23 -4.63
C LYS A 153 -17.54 10.32 -5.27
N THR A 154 -18.66 10.89 -5.70
CA THR A 154 -19.72 10.12 -6.37
C THR A 154 -19.27 9.59 -7.74
N GLY A 155 -18.52 10.37 -8.51
CA GLY A 155 -18.08 9.96 -9.85
C GLY A 155 -17.01 8.87 -9.85
N TYR A 156 -16.10 8.89 -8.87
CA TYR A 156 -14.96 7.98 -8.80
C TYR A 156 -15.21 6.75 -7.90
N LEU A 157 -15.73 6.95 -6.68
CA LEU A 157 -15.98 5.86 -5.72
C LEU A 157 -17.41 5.35 -5.74
N HIS A 158 -18.30 6.00 -6.51
CA HIS A 158 -19.73 5.72 -6.45
C HIS A 158 -20.30 5.89 -5.03
N CYS A 159 -19.75 6.84 -4.25
CA CYS A 159 -20.36 7.23 -2.98
C CYS A 159 -21.76 7.79 -3.26
N GLU A 160 -22.79 6.98 -3.00
CA GLU A 160 -24.17 7.43 -3.02
C GLU A 160 -24.38 8.44 -1.88
N LYS A 161 -25.18 9.46 -2.13
CA LYS A 161 -25.74 10.24 -1.02
C LYS A 161 -26.86 9.37 -0.46
N GLU A 162 -26.72 8.91 0.77
CA GLU A 162 -27.84 8.31 1.49
C GLU A 162 -29.07 9.22 1.31
N ILE A 163 -30.06 8.73 0.56
CA ILE A 163 -31.42 9.20 0.74
C ILE A 163 -31.87 8.48 2.01
N MET A 164 -31.55 9.06 3.17
CA MET A 164 -32.18 8.64 4.41
C MET A 164 -33.67 8.95 4.27
N PHE A 165 -34.47 7.90 4.12
CA PHE A 165 -35.94 7.97 4.17
C PHE A 165 -36.43 8.08 5.61
#